data_AF-V9LAG0-F1
#
_entry.id   AF-V9LAG0-F1
#
_cell.length_a   1.000
_cell.length_b   1.000
_cell.length_c   1.000
_cell.angle_alpha   90.00
_cell.angle_beta   90.00
_cell.angle_gamma   90.00
#
_symmetry.space_group_name_H-M   'P 1'
#
loop_
_entity.id
_entity.type
_entity.pdbx_description
1 polymer ?
#
loop_
_entity_poly.entity_id
_entity_poly.type
_entity_poly.pdbx_seq_one_letter_code
_entity_poly.pdbx_strand_id
1 'polypeptide(L)'
;MAAEQPEGGHSLDTASEAAAGSGDPQTAAAAASAVPGDALTEEPSTRRLRVFRAAMEKMLERVVESAGFESFTEAYQPVYELQPEFTRAVHRQIISQMQSSIRDEINQISDEGLLERALPRLDQLEKDSEARAEPGWRPTGDPHRDLRSHLGPYLEQQRNYLRLKVRKAKEENASLAQAVLQGRERITRLDTECKERLGKWLAINEICNQCEQQFNLEAGTSGRGDTSVRTAP
;
A
#
# COMPACT_ATOMS: atom_id res chain seq x y z
N MET A 1 0.18 -32.60 -36.35
CA MET A 1 0.67 -31.56 -37.27
C MET A 1 0.56 -30.25 -36.51
N ALA A 2 1.55 -29.84 -35.72
CA ALA A 2 2.93 -29.44 -36.05
C ALA A 2 3.03 -27.93 -36.34
N ALA A 3 4.18 -27.34 -35.96
CA ALA A 3 4.56 -25.92 -35.86
C ALA A 3 4.23 -25.32 -34.46
N GLU A 4 5.09 -25.42 -33.43
CA GLU A 4 6.55 -25.15 -33.34
C GLU A 4 6.93 -23.68 -33.57
N GLN A 5 7.78 -23.21 -32.63
CA GLN A 5 8.26 -21.87 -32.26
C GLN A 5 9.22 -21.25 -33.34
N PRO A 6 10.13 -20.24 -33.15
CA PRO A 6 10.66 -19.66 -31.88
C PRO A 6 11.30 -18.23 -31.88
N GLU A 7 11.84 -17.88 -30.70
CA GLU A 7 13.07 -17.07 -30.40
C GLU A 7 13.13 -15.53 -30.48
N GLY A 8 13.87 -14.97 -29.52
CA GLY A 8 14.37 -13.58 -29.53
C GLY A 8 14.86 -13.07 -28.17
N GLY A 9 16.05 -13.48 -27.72
CA GLY A 9 16.79 -12.90 -26.60
C GLY A 9 17.85 -11.85 -27.01
N HIS A 10 18.59 -11.36 -25.99
CA HIS A 10 19.74 -10.41 -25.99
C HIS A 10 19.37 -8.91 -25.96
N SER A 11 20.05 -7.99 -25.26
CA SER A 11 21.26 -8.03 -24.42
C SER A 11 21.31 -6.77 -23.52
N LEU A 12 22.23 -6.81 -22.55
CA LEU A 12 22.69 -5.75 -21.64
C LEU A 12 23.20 -4.49 -22.36
N ASP A 13 23.10 -3.33 -21.70
CA ASP A 13 24.25 -2.42 -21.58
C ASP A 13 24.14 -1.45 -20.39
N THR A 14 25.30 -1.26 -19.78
CA THR A 14 25.67 -0.51 -18.58
C THR A 14 26.44 0.76 -18.94
N ALA A 15 26.19 1.88 -18.24
CA ALA A 15 27.14 2.96 -17.89
C ALA A 15 26.33 4.07 -17.15
N SER A 16 26.61 4.57 -15.94
CA SER A 16 27.82 4.96 -15.22
C SER A 16 28.50 6.25 -15.72
N GLU A 17 28.19 7.37 -15.06
CA GLU A 17 29.05 8.53 -14.73
C GLU A 17 28.23 9.40 -13.74
N ALA A 18 28.51 9.59 -12.45
CA ALA A 18 29.72 9.91 -11.68
C ALA A 18 30.23 11.36 -11.86
N ALA A 19 30.07 12.13 -10.78
CA ALA A 19 30.97 13.15 -10.20
C ALA A 19 30.17 14.40 -9.77
N ALA A 20 30.46 15.12 -8.68
CA ALA A 20 31.28 14.98 -7.49
C ALA A 20 31.13 16.34 -6.78
N GLY A 21 31.19 16.42 -5.45
CA GLY A 21 31.27 17.73 -4.78
C GLY A 21 30.98 17.71 -3.29
N SER A 22 31.90 17.14 -2.52
CA SER A 22 31.96 17.17 -1.05
C SER A 22 32.15 18.58 -0.48
N GLY A 23 31.70 18.80 0.76
CA GLY A 23 32.15 19.93 1.57
C GLY A 23 31.37 20.16 2.88
N ASP A 24 31.74 19.45 3.93
CA ASP A 24 31.64 19.86 5.35
C ASP A 24 33.09 19.81 5.90
N PRO A 25 33.54 20.54 6.95
CA PRO A 25 32.79 20.74 8.21
C PRO A 25 33.05 22.06 9.04
N GLN A 26 32.12 22.36 9.96
CA GLN A 26 32.29 22.76 11.37
C GLN A 26 32.99 24.09 11.80
N THR A 27 32.24 24.93 12.54
CA THR A 27 32.53 25.75 13.76
C THR A 27 31.43 26.83 13.86
N ALA A 28 30.84 27.24 14.98
CA ALA A 28 31.33 27.37 16.34
C ALA A 28 30.18 27.28 17.38
N ALA A 29 30.54 26.78 18.56
CA ALA A 29 29.78 26.92 19.79
C ALA A 29 30.12 28.25 20.48
N ALA A 30 29.14 28.91 21.12
CA ALA A 30 29.25 29.43 22.49
C ALA A 30 27.98 30.20 22.94
N ALA A 31 27.41 29.68 24.03
CA ALA A 31 26.88 30.39 25.19
C ALA A 31 25.65 31.33 25.05
N ALA A 32 24.53 30.88 25.63
CA ALA A 32 23.94 31.59 26.76
C ALA A 32 23.11 30.60 27.61
N SER A 33 23.60 30.35 28.81
CA SER A 33 22.87 29.67 29.88
C SER A 33 21.73 30.57 30.35
N ALA A 34 20.51 30.06 30.29
CA ALA A 34 19.38 30.60 31.02
C ALA A 34 18.51 29.42 31.46
N VAL A 35 18.70 28.99 32.70
CA VAL A 35 17.73 28.20 33.43
C VAL A 35 16.56 29.12 33.78
N PRO A 36 15.35 28.74 33.40
CA PRO A 36 14.23 28.77 34.33
C PRO A 36 13.58 27.38 34.28
N GLY A 37 13.59 26.64 35.37
CA GLY A 37 12.67 26.93 36.46
C GLY A 37 11.73 25.75 36.52
N ASP A 38 11.82 25.03 37.62
CA ASP A 38 11.03 23.89 38.05
C ASP A 38 9.55 23.99 37.63
N ALA A 39 9.22 23.34 36.52
CA ALA A 39 7.86 23.05 36.12
C ALA A 39 7.88 21.60 35.64
N LEU A 40 7.54 20.71 36.57
CA LEU A 40 7.14 19.34 36.30
C LEU A 40 5.94 19.36 35.34
N THR A 41 6.20 19.50 34.04
CA THR A 41 5.32 18.96 33.00
C THR A 41 5.42 17.45 33.12
N GLU A 42 4.65 16.92 34.06
CA GLU A 42 4.39 15.50 34.25
C GLU A 42 3.92 14.91 32.93
N GLU A 43 4.84 14.25 32.21
CA GLU A 43 4.52 13.42 31.06
C GLU A 43 3.46 12.40 31.50
N PRO A 44 2.19 12.53 31.06
CA PRO A 44 1.11 11.70 31.59
C PRO A 44 1.23 10.24 31.12
N SER A 45 2.24 9.96 30.29
CA SER A 45 2.61 8.66 29.76
C SER A 45 3.22 7.72 30.82
N THR A 46 3.37 8.10 32.09
CA THR A 46 3.93 7.20 33.11
C THR A 46 3.04 7.00 34.33
N ARG A 47 1.81 7.52 34.29
CA ARG A 47 0.91 7.51 35.45
C ARG A 47 0.62 6.10 35.91
N ARG A 48 0.21 5.20 35.01
CA ARG A 48 -0.13 3.82 35.37
C ARG A 48 1.09 3.04 35.88
N LEU A 49 2.25 3.24 35.25
CA LEU A 49 3.50 2.62 35.66
C LEU A 49 3.91 3.05 37.08
N ARG A 50 3.75 4.33 37.40
CA ARG A 50 4.02 4.86 38.76
C ARG A 50 3.08 4.27 39.79
N VAL A 51 1.78 4.20 39.49
CA VAL A 51 0.78 3.59 40.38
C VAL A 51 1.08 2.10 40.59
N PHE A 52 1.48 1.38 39.55
CA PHE A 52 1.88 -0.02 39.65
C PHE A 52 3.07 -0.20 40.60
N ARG A 53 4.17 0.53 40.39
CA ARG A 53 5.35 0.46 41.26
C ARG A 53 5.02 0.83 42.71
N ALA A 54 4.25 1.89 42.92
CA ALA A 54 3.81 2.30 44.26
C ALA A 54 2.93 1.24 44.94
N ALA A 55 2.05 0.57 44.19
CA ALA A 55 1.21 -0.51 44.72
C ALA A 55 2.05 -1.74 45.11
N MET A 56 3.08 -2.08 44.33
CA MET A 56 4.00 -3.19 44.63
C MET A 56 4.84 -2.91 45.87
N GLU A 57 5.40 -1.71 46.00
CA GLU A 57 6.15 -1.31 47.20
C GLU A 57 5.24 -1.31 48.44
N LYS A 58 4.03 -0.77 48.33
CA LYS A 58 3.05 -0.79 49.42
C LYS A 58 2.63 -2.21 49.82
N MET A 59 2.53 -3.13 48.87
CA MET A 59 2.26 -4.54 49.15
C MET A 59 3.42 -5.16 49.93
N LEU A 60 4.66 -4.91 49.51
CA LEU A 60 5.86 -5.41 50.18
C LEU A 60 5.98 -4.87 51.62
N GLU A 61 5.70 -3.59 51.82
CA GLU A 61 5.62 -2.98 53.14
C GLU A 61 4.62 -3.73 54.05
N ARG A 62 3.42 -4.05 53.55
CA ARG A 62 2.40 -4.76 54.33
C ARG A 62 2.79 -6.19 54.68
N VAL A 63 3.43 -6.89 53.76
CA VAL A 63 3.98 -8.23 54.02
C VAL A 63 5.03 -8.16 55.14
N VAL A 64 5.92 -7.17 55.10
CA VAL A 64 6.99 -7.00 56.09
C VAL A 64 6.42 -6.58 57.44
N GLU A 65 5.45 -5.68 57.48
CA GLU A 65 4.73 -5.30 58.70
C GLU A 65 4.07 -6.52 59.36
N SER A 66 3.48 -7.41 58.57
CA SER A 66 2.89 -8.65 59.10
C SER A 66 3.92 -9.67 59.57
N ALA A 67 5.14 -9.66 59.01
CA ALA A 67 6.25 -10.52 59.39
C ALA A 67 7.09 -9.90 60.53
N GLY A 68 6.41 -9.27 61.49
CA GLY A 68 7.00 -8.55 62.62
C GLY A 68 7.92 -9.44 63.47
N PHE A 69 8.90 -8.81 64.11
CA PHE A 69 9.85 -9.52 64.97
C PHE A 69 9.17 -10.18 66.18
N GLU A 70 8.12 -9.56 66.72
CA GLU A 70 7.37 -10.08 67.87
C GLU A 70 6.74 -11.45 67.55
N SER A 71 6.00 -11.55 66.45
CA SER A 71 5.40 -12.81 65.98
C SER A 71 6.46 -13.88 65.68
N PHE A 72 7.65 -13.47 65.22
CA PHE A 72 8.77 -14.40 65.03
C PHE A 72 9.32 -14.92 66.36
N THR A 73 9.50 -14.04 67.36
CA THR A 73 9.99 -14.45 68.68
C THR A 73 8.99 -15.28 69.48
N GLU A 74 7.69 -15.05 69.31
CA GLU A 74 6.64 -15.89 69.91
C GLU A 74 6.70 -17.33 69.40
N ALA A 75 6.90 -17.51 68.09
CA ALA A 75 7.00 -18.84 67.47
C ALA A 75 8.31 -19.57 67.80
N TYR A 76 9.39 -18.84 68.09
CA TYR A 76 10.73 -19.37 68.35
C TYR A 76 11.28 -19.02 69.75
N GLN A 77 10.39 -18.88 70.74
CA GLN A 77 10.74 -18.45 72.11
C GLN A 77 11.93 -19.20 72.73
N PRO A 78 12.05 -20.54 72.64
CA PRO A 78 13.16 -21.27 73.27
C PRO A 78 14.53 -20.90 72.69
N VAL A 79 14.59 -20.55 71.41
CA VAL A 79 15.83 -20.16 70.72
C VAL A 79 16.19 -18.70 71.02
N TYR A 80 15.17 -17.85 71.14
CA TYR A 80 15.34 -16.46 71.51
C TYR A 80 15.92 -16.30 72.93
N GLU A 81 15.46 -17.11 73.89
CA GLU A 81 15.95 -17.10 75.27
C GLU A 81 17.41 -17.55 75.39
N LEU A 82 17.85 -18.51 74.55
CA LEU A 82 19.24 -18.96 74.51
C LEU A 82 20.16 -17.94 73.83
N GLN A 83 19.75 -17.38 72.69
CA GLN A 83 20.59 -16.51 71.89
C GLN A 83 19.77 -15.42 71.16
N PRO A 84 19.49 -14.28 71.82
CA PRO A 84 18.65 -13.22 71.26
C PRO A 84 19.31 -12.50 70.08
N GLU A 85 20.63 -12.31 70.13
CA GLU A 85 21.38 -11.65 69.04
C GLU A 85 21.38 -12.48 67.75
N PHE A 86 21.50 -13.80 67.86
CA PHE A 86 21.41 -14.71 66.72
C PHE A 86 20.01 -14.69 66.12
N THR A 87 18.98 -14.80 66.95
CA THR A 87 17.57 -14.79 66.51
C THR A 87 17.22 -13.48 65.78
N ARG A 88 17.72 -12.34 66.28
CA ARG A 88 17.57 -11.03 65.63
C ARG A 88 18.31 -10.94 64.30
N ALA A 89 19.53 -11.48 64.22
CA ALA A 89 20.30 -11.52 62.97
C ALA A 89 19.60 -12.38 61.91
N VAL A 90 19.06 -13.55 62.29
CA VAL A 90 18.31 -14.44 61.40
C VAL A 90 17.03 -13.77 60.90
N HIS A 91 16.23 -13.15 61.77
CA HIS A 91 15.01 -12.45 61.35
C HIS A 91 15.32 -11.34 60.35
N ARG A 92 16.33 -10.50 60.63
CA ARG A 92 16.77 -9.46 59.68
C ARG A 92 17.19 -10.04 58.35
N GLN A 93 17.92 -11.15 58.35
CA GLN A 93 18.36 -11.81 57.12
C GLN A 93 17.17 -12.34 56.32
N ILE A 94 16.19 -12.98 56.97
CA ILE A 94 14.98 -13.48 56.31
C ILE A 94 14.20 -12.33 55.67
N ILE A 95 13.95 -11.24 56.41
CA ILE A 95 13.22 -10.08 55.90
C ILE A 95 13.98 -9.45 54.73
N SER A 96 15.28 -9.23 54.87
CA SER A 96 16.12 -8.65 53.81
C SER A 96 16.11 -9.52 52.55
N GLN A 97 16.27 -10.84 52.70
CA GLN A 97 16.31 -11.77 51.56
C GLN A 97 14.94 -11.86 50.88
N MET A 98 13.87 -11.89 51.66
CA MET A 98 12.50 -11.90 51.14
C MET A 98 12.19 -10.60 50.38
N GLN A 99 12.57 -9.45 50.93
CA GLN A 99 12.37 -8.15 50.27
C GLN A 99 13.15 -8.05 48.97
N SER A 100 14.43 -8.44 48.96
CA SER A 100 15.23 -8.47 47.72
C SER A 100 14.61 -9.43 46.72
N SER A 101 14.35 -10.68 47.11
CA SER A 101 13.84 -11.70 46.21
C SER A 101 12.49 -11.29 45.60
N ILE A 102 11.55 -10.78 46.39
CA ILE A 102 10.26 -10.32 45.86
C ILE A 102 10.45 -9.15 44.90
N ARG A 103 11.31 -8.18 45.23
CA ARG A 103 11.55 -7.01 44.38
C ARG A 103 12.23 -7.41 43.07
N ASP A 104 13.19 -8.33 43.13
CA ASP A 104 13.87 -8.89 41.96
C ASP A 104 12.89 -9.65 41.06
N GLU A 105 12.02 -10.50 41.65
CA GLU A 105 10.98 -11.23 40.90
C GLU A 105 9.97 -10.29 40.24
N ILE A 106 9.53 -9.24 40.95
CA ILE A 106 8.60 -8.23 40.41
C ILE A 106 9.25 -7.49 39.24
N ASN A 107 10.52 -7.12 39.36
CA ASN A 107 11.26 -6.47 38.28
C ASN A 107 11.39 -7.40 37.08
N GLN A 108 11.75 -8.67 37.30
CA GLN A 108 11.84 -9.67 36.24
C GLN A 108 10.50 -9.85 35.51
N ILE A 109 9.40 -10.03 36.23
CA ILE A 109 8.06 -10.14 35.63
C ILE A 109 7.67 -8.86 34.88
N SER A 110 8.07 -7.70 35.41
CA SER A 110 7.81 -6.41 34.77
C SER A 110 8.55 -6.26 33.44
N ASP A 111 9.79 -6.74 33.39
CA ASP A 111 10.65 -6.72 32.21
C ASP A 111 10.17 -7.74 31.16
N GLU A 112 9.87 -8.98 31.58
CA GLU A 112 9.30 -10.03 30.72
C GLU A 112 7.95 -9.59 30.13
N GLY A 113 7.10 -8.98 30.96
CA GLY A 113 5.81 -8.42 30.55
C GLY A 113 5.91 -7.12 29.76
N LEU A 114 7.12 -6.57 29.59
CA LEU A 114 7.36 -5.27 28.94
C LEU A 114 6.46 -4.16 29.50
N LEU A 115 6.18 -4.20 30.81
CA LEU A 115 5.21 -3.31 31.45
C LEU A 115 5.63 -1.84 31.36
N GLU A 116 6.93 -1.58 31.36
CA GLU A 116 7.50 -0.25 31.16
C GLU A 116 7.16 0.35 29.80
N ARG A 117 6.86 -0.47 28.78
CA ARG A 117 6.41 -0.01 27.46
C ARG A 117 4.90 -0.09 27.32
N ALA A 118 4.27 -1.14 27.86
CA ALA A 118 2.85 -1.39 27.70
C ALA A 118 2.00 -0.35 28.46
N LEU A 119 2.34 -0.03 29.71
CA LEU A 119 1.56 0.89 30.54
C LEU A 119 1.61 2.33 30.00
N PRO A 120 2.78 2.87 29.60
CA PRO A 120 2.82 4.16 28.91
C PRO A 120 2.07 4.22 27.59
N ARG A 121 2.11 3.13 26.81
CA ARG A 121 1.35 3.05 25.57
C ARG A 121 -0.16 3.07 25.83
N LEU A 122 -0.62 2.44 26.90
CA LEU A 122 -2.03 2.50 27.32
C LEU A 122 -2.42 3.93 27.75
N ASP A 123 -1.55 4.63 28.49
CA ASP A 123 -1.77 6.03 28.84
C ASP A 123 -1.86 6.92 27.59
N GLN A 124 -1.06 6.64 26.55
CA GLN A 124 -1.15 7.34 25.27
C GLN A 124 -2.46 7.03 24.52
N LEU A 125 -2.85 5.75 24.45
CA LEU A 125 -4.09 5.34 23.80
C LEU A 125 -5.33 5.93 24.46
N GLU A 126 -5.31 6.09 25.79
CA GLU A 126 -6.38 6.76 26.53
C GLU A 126 -6.52 8.21 26.05
N LYS A 127 -5.43 8.98 26.02
CA LYS A 127 -5.43 10.36 25.50
C LYS A 127 -5.90 10.46 24.05
N ASP A 128 -5.42 9.57 23.18
CA ASP A 128 -5.81 9.55 21.76
C ASP A 128 -7.32 9.26 21.60
N SER A 129 -7.92 8.59 22.59
CA SER A 129 -9.33 8.23 22.62
C SER A 129 -10.23 9.25 23.32
N GLU A 130 -9.69 10.16 24.14
CA GLU A 130 -10.47 11.17 24.89
C GLU A 130 -11.34 12.05 23.98
N ALA A 131 -10.92 12.29 22.73
CA ALA A 131 -11.69 13.04 21.75
C ALA A 131 -12.95 12.29 21.24
N ARG A 132 -13.05 10.99 21.49
CA ARG A 132 -14.16 10.14 21.04
C ARG A 132 -15.16 9.96 22.18
N ALA A 133 -16.36 10.53 22.01
CA ALA A 133 -17.46 10.36 22.97
C ALA A 133 -18.17 8.99 22.85
N GLU A 134 -17.94 8.27 21.76
CA GLU A 134 -18.57 6.96 21.52
C GLU A 134 -17.86 5.84 22.29
N PRO A 135 -18.60 4.83 22.78
CA PRO A 135 -18.01 3.64 23.36
C PRO A 135 -17.02 2.99 22.40
N GLY A 136 -15.82 2.66 22.88
CA GLY A 136 -14.82 1.95 22.10
C GLY A 136 -15.36 0.60 21.60
N TRP A 137 -14.98 0.23 20.36
CA TRP A 137 -15.34 -1.06 19.77
C TRP A 137 -14.85 -2.21 20.65
N ARG A 138 -15.71 -3.23 20.82
CA ARG A 138 -15.37 -4.49 21.49
C ARG A 138 -15.69 -5.65 20.55
N PRO A 139 -14.88 -6.73 20.56
CA PRO A 139 -15.17 -7.93 19.81
C PRO A 139 -16.57 -8.44 20.13
N THR A 140 -17.34 -8.77 19.10
CA THR A 140 -18.73 -9.23 19.28
C THR A 140 -18.81 -10.70 19.69
N GLY A 141 -17.69 -11.42 19.65
CA GLY A 141 -17.63 -12.87 19.86
C GLY A 141 -17.89 -13.69 18.59
N ASP A 142 -18.22 -13.02 17.48
CA ASP A 142 -18.30 -13.60 16.14
C ASP A 142 -17.11 -13.13 15.28
N PRO A 143 -16.12 -14.01 15.01
CA PRO A 143 -14.95 -13.66 14.23
C PRO A 143 -15.28 -13.15 12.82
N HIS A 144 -16.34 -13.64 12.18
CA HIS A 144 -16.69 -13.23 10.82
C HIS A 144 -17.17 -11.78 10.78
N ARG A 145 -17.97 -11.38 11.76
CA ARG A 145 -18.48 -10.02 11.90
C ARG A 145 -17.36 -9.04 12.22
N ASP A 146 -16.48 -9.41 13.15
CA ASP A 146 -15.35 -8.58 13.56
C ASP A 146 -14.36 -8.39 12.40
N LEU A 147 -14.06 -9.46 11.66
CA LEU A 147 -13.21 -9.39 10.47
C LEU A 147 -13.81 -8.52 9.37
N ARG A 148 -15.13 -8.62 9.13
CA ARG A 148 -15.81 -7.79 8.13
C ARG A 148 -15.74 -6.30 8.48
N SER A 149 -15.90 -5.96 9.76
CA SER A 149 -15.75 -4.58 10.23
C SER A 149 -14.33 -4.06 10.02
N HIS A 150 -13.32 -4.90 10.28
CA HIS A 150 -11.91 -4.54 10.08
C HIS A 150 -11.53 -4.39 8.59
N LEU A 151 -12.01 -5.28 7.73
CA LEU A 151 -11.67 -5.28 6.29
C LEU A 151 -12.46 -4.26 5.46
N GLY A 152 -13.56 -3.73 6.00
CA GLY A 152 -14.41 -2.73 5.35
C GLY A 152 -13.66 -1.61 4.61
N PRO A 153 -12.80 -0.82 5.27
CA PRO A 153 -12.09 0.29 4.64
C PRO A 153 -11.16 -0.14 3.50
N TYR A 154 -10.47 -1.26 3.64
CA TYR A 154 -9.55 -1.77 2.60
C TYR A 154 -10.30 -2.22 1.34
N LEU A 155 -11.39 -2.97 1.52
CA LEU A 155 -12.21 -3.42 0.41
C LEU A 155 -12.91 -2.24 -0.29
N GLU A 156 -13.29 -1.20 0.47
CA GLU A 156 -13.82 0.02 -0.10
C GLU A 156 -12.80 0.78 -0.94
N GLN A 157 -11.56 0.91 -0.47
CA GLN A 157 -10.46 1.51 -1.23
C GLN A 157 -10.22 0.76 -2.55
N GLN A 158 -10.16 -0.57 -2.50
CA GLN A 158 -9.98 -1.40 -3.70
C GLN A 158 -11.15 -1.27 -4.67
N ARG A 159 -12.39 -1.28 -4.17
CA ARG A 159 -13.59 -1.08 -4.98
C ARG A 159 -13.55 0.27 -5.70
N ASN A 160 -13.19 1.34 -4.99
CA ASN A 160 -13.13 2.68 -5.57
C ASN A 160 -12.03 2.79 -6.64
N TYR A 161 -10.87 2.17 -6.41
CA TYR A 161 -9.79 2.08 -7.40
C TYR A 161 -10.21 1.34 -8.68
N LEU A 162 -10.86 0.19 -8.55
CA LEU A 162 -11.34 -0.59 -9.69
C LEU A 162 -12.41 0.16 -10.48
N ARG A 163 -13.34 0.85 -9.79
CA ARG A 163 -14.35 1.70 -10.44
C ARG A 163 -13.71 2.80 -11.27
N LEU A 164 -12.65 3.43 -10.76
CA LEU A 164 -11.91 4.44 -11.51
C LEU A 164 -11.29 3.87 -12.79
N LYS A 165 -10.64 2.70 -12.70
CA LYS A 165 -10.06 2.02 -13.87
C LYS A 165 -11.11 1.65 -14.91
N VAL A 166 -12.24 1.08 -14.48
CA VAL A 166 -13.33 0.71 -15.38
C VAL A 166 -13.91 1.93 -16.08
N ARG A 167 -14.08 3.05 -15.36
CA ARG A 167 -14.54 4.30 -15.96
C ARG A 167 -13.59 4.79 -17.05
N LYS A 168 -12.29 4.87 -16.75
CA LYS A 168 -11.27 5.29 -17.72
C LYS A 168 -11.27 4.41 -18.98
N ALA A 169 -11.30 3.08 -18.80
CA ALA A 169 -11.36 2.15 -19.92
C ALA A 169 -12.63 2.29 -20.76
N LYS A 170 -13.78 2.60 -20.13
CA LYS A 170 -15.04 2.86 -20.85
C LYS A 170 -14.98 4.14 -21.67
N GLU A 171 -14.40 5.22 -21.12
CA GLU A 171 -14.23 6.49 -21.83
C GLU A 171 -13.31 6.34 -23.04
N GLU A 172 -12.18 5.65 -22.87
CA GLU A 172 -11.24 5.35 -23.96
C GLU A 172 -11.90 4.48 -25.04
N ASN A 173 -12.62 3.43 -24.65
CA ASN A 173 -13.34 2.58 -25.61
C ASN A 173 -14.44 3.34 -26.35
N ALA A 174 -15.18 4.23 -25.68
CA ALA A 174 -16.18 5.06 -26.33
C ALA A 174 -15.56 5.98 -27.40
N SER A 175 -14.42 6.61 -27.09
CA SER A 175 -13.66 7.44 -28.03
C SER A 175 -13.16 6.62 -29.24
N LEU A 176 -12.57 5.45 -28.97
CA LEU A 176 -12.09 4.55 -30.02
C LEU A 176 -13.24 4.02 -30.90
N ALA A 177 -14.37 3.66 -30.30
CA ALA A 177 -15.56 3.22 -31.04
C ALA A 177 -16.07 4.32 -31.97
N GLN A 178 -16.09 5.58 -31.51
CA GLN A 178 -16.45 6.72 -32.35
C GLN A 178 -15.48 6.91 -33.52
N ALA A 179 -14.18 6.81 -33.27
CA ALA A 179 -13.16 6.89 -34.32
C ALA A 179 -13.30 5.77 -35.37
N VAL A 180 -13.62 4.55 -34.93
CA VAL A 180 -13.90 3.42 -35.83
C VAL A 180 -15.14 3.66 -36.69
N LEU A 181 -16.22 4.21 -36.11
CA LEU A 181 -17.44 4.54 -36.88
C LEU A 181 -17.14 5.59 -37.95
N GLN A 182 -16.45 6.68 -37.59
CA GLN A 182 -16.02 7.71 -38.55
C GLN A 182 -15.11 7.13 -39.64
N GLY A 183 -14.21 6.22 -39.26
CA GLY A 183 -13.35 5.50 -40.21
C GLY A 183 -14.15 4.65 -41.19
N ARG A 184 -15.16 3.91 -40.70
CA ARG A 184 -16.06 3.11 -41.54
C ARG A 184 -16.85 3.97 -42.51
N GLU A 185 -17.41 5.10 -42.05
CA GLU A 185 -18.12 6.06 -42.91
C GLU A 185 -17.20 6.57 -44.03
N ARG A 186 -15.96 6.94 -43.70
CA ARG A 186 -14.96 7.37 -44.69
C ARG A 186 -14.67 6.29 -45.74
N ILE A 187 -14.51 5.03 -45.31
CA ILE A 187 -14.28 3.91 -46.22
C ILE A 187 -15.48 3.73 -47.15
N THR A 188 -16.70 3.73 -46.61
CA THR A 188 -17.91 3.58 -47.44
C THR A 188 -18.04 4.69 -48.49
N ARG A 189 -17.72 5.93 -48.12
CA ARG A 189 -17.69 7.05 -49.05
C ARG A 189 -16.65 6.85 -50.16
N LEU A 190 -15.43 6.49 -49.80
CA LEU A 190 -14.37 6.25 -50.79
C LEU A 190 -14.71 5.08 -51.72
N ASP A 191 -15.33 4.02 -51.19
CA ASP A 191 -15.82 2.89 -51.99
C ASP A 191 -16.87 3.33 -53.02
N THR A 192 -17.83 4.18 -52.62
CA THR A 192 -18.81 4.75 -53.57
C THR A 192 -18.14 5.61 -54.64
N GLU A 193 -17.21 6.50 -54.26
CA GLU A 193 -16.47 7.35 -55.21
C GLU A 193 -15.64 6.51 -56.20
N CYS A 194 -14.99 5.44 -55.72
CA CYS A 194 -14.26 4.49 -56.57
C CYS A 194 -15.18 3.77 -57.55
N LYS A 195 -16.34 3.27 -57.09
CA LYS A 195 -17.34 2.60 -57.94
C LYS A 195 -17.88 3.54 -59.03
N GLU A 196 -18.16 4.79 -58.69
CA GLU A 196 -18.61 5.79 -59.66
C GLU A 196 -17.53 6.08 -60.71
N ARG A 197 -16.27 6.24 -60.29
CA ARG A 197 -15.14 6.46 -61.22
C ARG A 197 -14.93 5.25 -62.13
N LEU A 198 -15.03 4.03 -61.59
CA LEU A 198 -14.94 2.81 -62.36
C LEU A 198 -16.07 2.73 -63.40
N GLY A 199 -17.31 3.03 -63.00
CA GLY A 199 -18.46 3.06 -63.93
C GLY A 199 -18.27 4.07 -65.06
N LYS A 200 -17.78 5.29 -64.76
CA LYS A 200 -17.44 6.30 -65.77
C LYS A 200 -16.35 5.79 -66.73
N TRP A 201 -15.32 5.14 -66.21
CA TRP A 201 -14.23 4.60 -67.03
C TRP A 201 -14.70 3.46 -67.93
N LEU A 202 -15.51 2.53 -67.40
CA LEU A 202 -16.10 1.45 -68.18
C LEU A 202 -16.99 1.98 -69.31
N ALA A 203 -17.80 3.01 -69.05
CA ALA A 203 -18.63 3.64 -70.08
C ALA A 203 -17.77 4.28 -71.19
N ILE A 204 -16.67 4.96 -70.85
CA ILE A 204 -15.73 5.50 -71.84
C ILE A 204 -15.10 4.38 -72.66
N ASN A 205 -14.65 3.30 -71.99
CA ASN A 205 -14.04 2.15 -72.65
C ASN A 205 -15.02 1.50 -73.65
N GLU A 206 -16.28 1.33 -73.24
CA GLU A 206 -17.33 0.80 -74.11
C GLU A 206 -17.59 1.69 -75.34
N ILE A 207 -17.66 3.02 -75.16
CA ILE A 207 -17.77 3.96 -76.29
C ILE A 207 -16.56 3.85 -77.22
N CYS A 208 -15.34 3.78 -76.70
CA CYS A 208 -14.14 3.61 -77.51
C CYS A 208 -14.17 2.32 -78.32
N ASN A 209 -14.57 1.20 -77.71
CA ASN A 209 -14.72 -0.08 -78.41
C ASN A 209 -15.81 -0.01 -79.50
N GLN A 210 -16.92 0.68 -79.25
CA GLN A 210 -17.96 0.91 -80.25
C GLN A 210 -17.46 1.75 -81.43
N CYS A 211 -16.70 2.82 -81.17
CA CYS A 211 -16.07 3.62 -82.22
C CYS A 211 -15.07 2.80 -83.04
N GLU A 212 -14.27 1.95 -82.40
CA GLU A 212 -13.32 1.06 -83.09
C GLU A 212 -14.04 0.04 -83.97
N GLN A 213 -15.15 -0.53 -83.51
CA GLN A 213 -15.98 -1.43 -84.31
C GLN A 213 -16.63 -0.72 -85.50
N GLN A 214 -17.15 0.50 -85.32
CA GLN A 214 -17.70 1.31 -86.40
C GLN A 214 -16.63 1.66 -87.46
N PHE A 215 -15.44 2.06 -87.02
CA PHE A 215 -14.33 2.35 -87.92
C PHE A 215 -13.87 1.11 -88.70
N ASN A 216 -13.80 -0.05 -88.06
CA ASN A 216 -13.46 -1.31 -88.73
C ASN A 216 -14.54 -1.79 -89.72
N LEU A 217 -15.82 -1.51 -89.44
CA LEU A 217 -16.94 -1.77 -90.36
C LEU A 217 -16.89 -0.85 -91.60
N GLU A 218 -16.57 0.44 -91.42
CA GLU A 218 -16.43 1.40 -92.51
C GLU A 218 -15.20 1.10 -93.40
N ALA A 219 -14.05 0.76 -92.80
CA ALA A 219 -12.85 0.35 -93.52
C ALA A 219 -13.03 -0.96 -94.31
N GLY A 220 -13.90 -1.87 -93.86
CA GLY A 220 -14.26 -3.09 -94.58
C GLY A 220 -15.18 -2.89 -95.79
N THR A 221 -15.89 -1.76 -95.87
CA THR A 221 -16.82 -1.45 -96.98
C THR A 221 -16.19 -0.65 -98.12
N SER A 222 -15.01 -0.04 -97.93
CA SER A 222 -14.30 0.74 -98.96
C SER A 222 -13.42 -0.12 -99.91
N GLY A 223 -13.41 -1.45 -99.74
CA GLY A 223 -12.56 -2.38 -100.49
C GLY A 223 -13.25 -3.21 -101.59
N ARG A 224 -14.49 -2.90 -102.01
CA ARG A 224 -15.22 -3.75 -102.98
C ARG A 224 -16.06 -2.98 -104.00
N GLY A 225 -15.55 -2.94 -105.25
CA GLY A 225 -16.25 -2.56 -106.50
C GLY A 225 -16.10 -1.07 -106.90
N ASP A 226 -15.73 -0.66 -108.11
CA ASP A 226 -15.54 -1.36 -109.39
C ASP A 226 -14.65 -0.49 -110.29
N THR A 227 -13.56 -1.05 -110.81
CA THR A 227 -12.92 -0.55 -112.03
C THR A 227 -13.67 -1.13 -113.23
N SER A 228 -14.66 -0.41 -113.76
CA SER A 228 -15.24 -0.71 -115.08
C SER A 228 -15.14 0.48 -116.01
N VAL A 229 -14.07 0.42 -116.81
CA VAL A 229 -13.88 0.96 -118.16
C VAL A 229 -15.18 1.34 -118.86
N ARG A 230 -15.26 2.57 -119.42
CA ARG A 230 -16.05 2.80 -120.63
C ARG A 230 -15.49 3.92 -121.51
N THR A 231 -15.41 3.57 -122.78
CA THR A 231 -14.67 4.15 -123.90
C THR A 231 -15.58 5.05 -124.73
N ALA A 232 -15.12 6.27 -125.04
CA ALA A 232 -15.34 7.09 -126.25
C ALA A 232 -16.81 7.37 -126.71
N PRO A 233 -17.10 8.11 -127.80
CA PRO A 233 -16.27 8.59 -128.92
C PRO A 233 -15.57 9.94 -128.71
#